data_AF-A0A534V2W2-F1
#
_entry.id   AF-A0A534V2W2-F1
#
_cell.length_a   1.000
_cell.length_b   1.000
_cell.length_c   1.000
_cell.angle_alpha   90.00
_cell.angle_beta   90.00
_cell.angle_gamma   90.00
#
_symmetry.space_group_name_H-M   'P 1'
#
loop_
_entity.id
_entity.type
_entity.pdbx_description
1 polymer ?
#
loop_
_entity_poly.entity_id
_entity_poly.type
_entity_poly.pdbx_seq_one_letter_code
_entity_poly.pdbx_strand_id
1 'polypeptide(L)'
;MRSATIAKTPRINPVDDHIIVGARHAVPSPHEEPRIMFTLDRKLSPDEFITTFFEATRQDHQRPPHPWEAIFREGKCSKEQLQGWAKERYYFTKQVPIKEYAILYNCPHVEVRRMWLPKAIEEEGEDLIGKSHKPHPEYWLDVCVGLGMDRESVRHSEPLYGVKFAVDSFANAAFKTSWLLGVAVSEGDDTAKAMSRDLDTFRKHYKWVPDDALTFYKLHADVDVEHGVLRKEILKKYADTKELQEACIEAQLMKNNMRRAMADCIYMAYVVQGQKVDATSAAA
;
A
#
# COMPACT_ATOMS: atom_id res chain seq x y z
N MET A 1 53.29 -19.04 -37.26
CA MET A 1 52.99 -17.66 -37.69
C MET A 1 51.70 -17.68 -38.49
N ARG A 2 50.79 -16.73 -38.19
CA ARG A 2 49.56 -16.32 -38.93
C ARG A 2 48.37 -17.28 -38.78
N SER A 3 47.42 -16.96 -37.88
CA SER A 3 46.33 -15.95 -37.96
C SER A 3 45.12 -16.47 -38.73
N ALA A 4 44.07 -16.82 -37.99
CA ALA A 4 42.72 -17.07 -38.49
C ALA A 4 41.92 -15.76 -38.52
N THR A 5 41.13 -15.60 -39.58
CA THR A 5 40.52 -14.36 -40.06
C THR A 5 39.12 -14.14 -39.46
N ILE A 6 38.84 -12.90 -39.06
CA ILE A 6 37.55 -12.38 -38.58
C ILE A 6 36.61 -12.13 -39.77
N ALA A 7 35.37 -12.63 -39.69
CA ALA A 7 34.29 -12.29 -40.64
C ALA A 7 33.59 -10.99 -40.22
N LYS A 8 33.43 -10.07 -41.17
CA LYS A 8 32.86 -8.72 -41.01
C LYS A 8 31.33 -8.72 -41.20
N THR A 9 30.64 -8.03 -40.31
CA THR A 9 29.23 -7.62 -40.39
C THR A 9 29.01 -6.59 -41.52
N PRO A 10 27.89 -6.61 -42.27
CA PRO A 10 27.60 -5.58 -43.26
C PRO A 10 27.13 -4.26 -42.62
N ARG A 11 27.60 -3.14 -43.18
CA ARG A 11 27.18 -1.77 -42.86
C ARG A 11 25.79 -1.48 -43.45
N ILE A 12 24.94 -0.81 -42.68
CA ILE A 12 23.76 -0.09 -43.19
C ILE A 12 24.06 1.40 -43.04
N ASN A 13 24.00 2.14 -44.15
CA ASN A 13 24.17 3.60 -44.20
C ASN A 13 22.88 4.32 -43.80
N PRO A 14 22.96 5.58 -43.33
CA PRO A 14 21.83 6.33 -42.78
C PRO A 14 21.02 7.00 -43.90
N VAL A 15 19.70 7.13 -43.70
CA VAL A 15 18.86 7.98 -44.54
C VAL A 15 17.86 8.74 -43.67
N ASP A 16 18.16 10.03 -43.55
CA ASP A 16 17.33 11.24 -43.51
C ASP A 16 16.13 11.38 -42.55
N ASP A 17 16.30 12.39 -41.69
CA ASP A 17 15.28 13.14 -40.96
C ASP A 17 14.28 13.80 -41.91
N HIS A 18 13.00 13.39 -41.82
CA HIS A 18 11.89 14.27 -42.16
C HIS A 18 10.72 14.07 -41.19
N ILE A 19 10.44 15.17 -40.47
CA ILE A 19 9.27 15.43 -39.66
C ILE A 19 8.00 15.26 -40.51
N ILE A 20 7.09 14.35 -40.12
CA ILE A 20 5.66 14.49 -40.37
C ILE A 20 4.90 14.22 -39.06
N VAL A 21 4.31 15.29 -38.56
CA VAL A 21 3.28 15.33 -37.51
C VAL A 21 2.01 14.69 -38.07
N GLY A 22 1.46 13.68 -37.40
CA GLY A 22 0.21 13.05 -37.81
C GLY A 22 -0.29 12.02 -36.80
N ALA A 23 -1.49 12.25 -36.27
CA ALA A 23 -2.16 11.48 -35.23
C ALA A 23 -2.15 9.96 -35.50
N ARG A 24 -1.74 9.17 -34.50
CA ARG A 24 -2.11 7.75 -34.42
C ARG A 24 -3.23 7.61 -33.41
N HIS A 25 -4.46 7.58 -33.91
CA HIS A 25 -5.56 6.91 -33.22
C HIS A 25 -5.13 5.46 -33.02
N ALA A 26 -4.95 5.04 -31.76
CA ALA A 26 -4.78 3.64 -31.45
C ALA A 26 -6.09 2.92 -31.81
N VAL A 27 -6.02 1.97 -32.75
CA VAL A 27 -7.11 1.05 -33.04
C VAL A 27 -7.20 0.09 -31.84
N PRO A 28 -8.32 0.04 -31.09
CA PRO A 28 -8.45 -0.92 -29.99
C PRO A 28 -8.47 -2.35 -30.52
N SER A 29 -7.81 -3.26 -29.80
CA SER A 29 -7.80 -4.69 -30.09
C SER A 29 -9.20 -5.30 -29.94
N PRO A 30 -9.66 -6.21 -30.83
CA PRO A 30 -10.97 -6.84 -30.75
C PRO A 30 -11.12 -7.90 -29.65
N HIS A 31 -10.14 -8.01 -28.74
CA HIS A 31 -10.17 -8.90 -27.57
C HIS A 31 -9.87 -8.18 -26.25
N GLU A 32 -10.17 -6.88 -26.14
CA GLU A 32 -10.40 -6.29 -24.83
C GLU A 32 -11.72 -6.83 -24.28
N GLU A 33 -11.67 -7.99 -23.62
CA GLU A 33 -12.70 -8.30 -22.62
C GLU A 33 -12.80 -7.08 -21.69
N PRO A 34 -14.02 -6.57 -21.42
CA PRO A 34 -14.16 -5.41 -20.58
C PRO A 34 -13.54 -5.77 -19.23
N ARG A 35 -12.52 -5.01 -18.80
CA ARG A 35 -12.16 -4.99 -17.39
C ARG A 35 -13.48 -4.79 -16.65
N ILE A 36 -13.81 -5.68 -15.73
CA ILE A 36 -14.92 -5.46 -14.81
C ILE A 36 -14.47 -4.31 -13.89
N MET A 37 -14.51 -3.09 -14.43
CA MET A 37 -14.27 -1.85 -13.72
C MET A 37 -15.59 -1.46 -13.08
N PHE A 38 -15.53 -0.96 -11.86
CA PHE A 38 -16.65 -0.28 -11.23
C PHE A 38 -17.14 0.84 -12.16
N THR A 39 -18.40 0.74 -12.56
CA THR A 39 -19.04 1.72 -13.44
C THR A 39 -20.15 2.45 -12.72
N LEU A 40 -20.17 3.77 -12.87
CA LEU A 40 -21.25 4.64 -12.52
C LEU A 40 -22.12 4.91 -13.76
N ASP A 41 -23.40 5.21 -13.60
CA ASP A 41 -24.26 5.61 -14.72
C ASP A 41 -24.06 7.09 -15.11
N ARG A 42 -23.58 7.91 -14.16
CA ARG A 42 -23.35 9.36 -14.31
C ARG A 42 -22.27 9.85 -13.36
N LYS A 43 -21.78 11.07 -13.57
CA LYS A 43 -21.03 11.81 -12.55
C LYS A 43 -21.94 12.06 -11.33
N LEU A 44 -21.45 11.71 -10.16
CA LEU A 44 -22.12 11.96 -8.87
C LEU A 44 -21.77 13.34 -8.32
N SER A 45 -22.65 13.92 -7.50
CA SER A 45 -22.28 15.07 -6.66
C SER A 45 -21.20 14.67 -5.65
N PRO A 46 -20.45 15.63 -5.07
CA PRO A 46 -19.38 15.31 -4.12
C PRO A 46 -19.83 14.44 -2.93
N ASP A 47 -21.01 14.67 -2.38
CA ASP A 47 -21.52 13.91 -1.24
C ASP A 47 -22.03 12.52 -1.64
N GLU A 48 -22.73 12.42 -2.78
CA GLU A 48 -23.12 11.11 -3.36
C GLU A 48 -21.88 10.28 -3.68
N PHE A 49 -20.83 10.89 -4.25
CA PHE A 49 -19.59 10.22 -4.58
C PHE A 49 -18.91 9.66 -3.33
N ILE A 50 -18.71 10.46 -2.28
CA ILE A 50 -18.09 9.97 -1.05
C ILE A 50 -18.91 8.83 -0.43
N THR A 51 -20.23 8.95 -0.40
CA THR A 51 -21.10 7.90 0.11
C THR A 51 -20.90 6.60 -0.68
N THR A 52 -20.94 6.69 -2.01
CA THR A 52 -20.73 5.56 -2.93
C THR A 52 -19.34 4.95 -2.79
N PHE A 53 -18.30 5.77 -2.64
CA PHE A 53 -16.91 5.32 -2.46
C PHE A 53 -16.75 4.43 -1.22
N PHE A 54 -17.30 4.86 -0.08
CA PHE A 54 -17.23 4.08 1.15
C PHE A 54 -18.19 2.88 1.14
N GLU A 55 -19.32 2.95 0.43
CA GLU A 55 -20.24 1.84 0.25
C GLU A 55 -19.65 0.72 -0.60
N ALA A 56 -19.05 1.05 -1.75
CA ALA A 56 -18.35 0.09 -2.61
C ALA A 56 -17.25 -0.64 -1.82
N THR A 57 -16.47 0.13 -1.06
CA THR A 57 -15.43 -0.41 -0.17
C THR A 57 -16.03 -1.33 0.90
N ARG A 58 -17.16 -0.98 1.51
CA ARG A 58 -17.82 -1.79 2.55
C ARG A 58 -18.43 -3.07 1.97
N GLN A 59 -19.02 -3.01 0.78
CA GLN A 59 -19.57 -4.18 0.10
C GLN A 59 -18.48 -5.18 -0.25
N ASP A 60 -17.31 -4.71 -0.70
CA ASP A 60 -16.13 -5.57 -0.88
C ASP A 60 -15.68 -6.21 0.46
N HIS A 61 -15.76 -5.47 1.57
CA HIS A 61 -15.52 -6.00 2.92
C HIS A 61 -16.62 -6.93 3.47
N GLN A 62 -17.74 -7.16 2.76
CA GLN A 62 -18.72 -8.20 3.14
C GLN A 62 -18.19 -9.61 2.86
N ARG A 63 -17.06 -9.75 2.16
CA ARG A 63 -16.31 -11.00 2.11
C ARG A 63 -16.05 -11.48 3.55
N PRO A 64 -16.17 -12.79 3.84
CA PRO A 64 -15.80 -13.31 5.15
C PRO A 64 -14.40 -12.84 5.54
N PRO A 65 -14.18 -12.49 6.83
CA PRO A 65 -12.84 -12.17 7.32
C PRO A 65 -11.85 -13.22 6.85
N HIS A 66 -10.65 -12.78 6.45
CA HIS A 66 -9.65 -13.73 5.98
C HIS A 66 -9.37 -14.77 7.08
N PRO A 67 -9.15 -16.07 6.79
CA PRO A 67 -8.86 -17.07 7.81
C PRO A 67 -7.74 -16.68 8.78
N TRP A 68 -6.72 -15.98 8.27
CA TRP A 68 -5.70 -15.31 9.09
C TRP A 68 -6.33 -14.39 10.15
N GLU A 69 -7.22 -13.48 9.74
CA GLU A 69 -7.84 -12.50 10.63
C GLU A 69 -8.71 -13.18 11.67
N ALA A 70 -9.45 -14.21 11.26
CA ALA A 70 -10.25 -15.00 12.20
C ALA A 70 -9.39 -15.58 13.32
N ILE A 71 -8.30 -16.29 13.00
CA ILE A 71 -7.43 -16.89 14.03
C ILE A 71 -6.73 -15.83 14.89
N PHE A 72 -6.37 -14.69 14.32
CA PHE A 72 -5.79 -13.59 15.09
C PHE A 72 -6.76 -13.00 16.10
N ARG A 73 -7.98 -12.69 15.66
CA ARG A 73 -9.04 -12.11 16.50
C ARG A 73 -9.48 -13.04 17.61
N GLU A 74 -9.44 -14.34 17.36
CA GLU A 74 -9.78 -15.36 18.33
C GLU A 74 -8.64 -15.68 19.31
N GLY A 75 -7.45 -15.09 19.14
CA GLY A 75 -6.29 -15.35 19.99
C GLY A 75 -5.61 -16.69 19.73
N LYS A 76 -5.77 -17.25 18.53
CA LYS A 76 -5.31 -18.61 18.16
C LYS A 76 -4.01 -18.61 17.37
N CYS A 77 -3.43 -17.45 17.04
CA CYS A 77 -2.12 -17.41 16.40
C CYS A 77 -1.02 -17.89 17.35
N SER A 78 -0.12 -18.74 16.86
CA SER A 78 1.15 -19.01 17.54
C SER A 78 2.06 -17.76 17.48
N LYS A 79 3.11 -17.76 18.30
CA LYS A 79 4.12 -16.69 18.27
C LYS A 79 4.77 -16.59 16.89
N GLU A 80 5.14 -17.72 16.29
CA GLU A 80 5.79 -17.81 14.98
C GLU A 80 4.88 -17.29 13.86
N GLN A 81 3.57 -17.56 13.95
CA GLN A 81 2.58 -17.06 12.98
C GLN A 81 2.45 -15.54 13.04
N LEU A 82 2.45 -14.96 14.25
CA LEU A 82 2.46 -13.50 14.43
C LEU A 82 3.77 -12.88 13.95
N GLN A 83 4.90 -13.52 14.19
CA GLN A 83 6.20 -13.06 13.71
C GLN A 83 6.23 -13.02 12.18
N GLY A 84 5.81 -14.09 11.52
CA GLY A 84 5.71 -14.16 10.06
C GLY A 84 4.83 -13.05 9.49
N TRP A 85 3.63 -12.89 10.04
CA TRP A 85 2.73 -11.80 9.64
C TRP A 85 3.34 -10.41 9.83
N ALA A 86 3.95 -10.13 10.99
CA ALA A 86 4.50 -8.83 11.29
C ALA A 86 5.68 -8.47 10.38
N LYS A 87 6.55 -9.45 10.10
CA LYS A 87 7.64 -9.33 9.12
C LYS A 87 7.10 -8.98 7.73
N GLU A 88 6.10 -9.70 7.23
CA GLU A 88 5.52 -9.42 5.91
C GLU A 88 4.83 -8.05 5.85
N ARG A 89 4.14 -7.65 6.92
CA ARG A 89 3.47 -6.34 7.00
C ARG A 89 4.46 -5.18 7.04
N TYR A 90 5.68 -5.38 7.54
CA TYR A 90 6.73 -4.36 7.51
C TYR A 90 7.05 -3.89 6.08
N TYR A 91 7.02 -4.81 5.10
CA TYR A 91 7.24 -4.44 3.70
C TYR A 91 6.19 -3.47 3.18
N PHE A 92 4.91 -3.65 3.55
CA PHE A 92 3.87 -2.67 3.22
C PHE A 92 4.09 -1.35 3.97
N THR A 93 4.37 -1.40 5.28
CA THR A 93 4.54 -0.19 6.11
C THR A 93 5.66 0.71 5.57
N LYS A 94 6.80 0.15 5.15
CA LYS A 94 7.91 0.95 4.60
C LYS A 94 7.65 1.56 3.22
N GLN A 95 6.56 1.18 2.54
CA GLN A 95 6.12 1.81 1.29
C GLN A 95 5.15 2.98 1.51
N VAL A 96 4.57 3.12 2.71
CA VAL A 96 3.60 4.19 3.00
C VAL A 96 4.23 5.58 2.89
N PRO A 97 5.43 5.87 3.42
CA PRO A 97 6.07 7.17 3.19
C PRO A 97 6.30 7.50 1.71
N ILE A 98 6.72 6.49 0.93
CA ILE A 98 6.96 6.63 -0.51
C ILE A 98 5.68 7.04 -1.27
N LYS A 99 4.53 6.50 -0.88
CA LYS A 99 3.22 6.96 -1.38
C LYS A 99 3.01 8.44 -1.10
N GLU A 100 3.25 8.90 0.13
CA GLU A 100 2.98 10.29 0.49
C GLU A 100 3.82 11.25 -0.36
N TYR A 101 5.08 10.91 -0.61
CA TYR A 101 5.92 11.68 -1.52
C TYR A 101 5.46 11.63 -2.96
N ALA A 102 4.98 10.49 -3.44
CA ALA A 102 4.46 10.38 -4.78
C ALA A 102 3.18 11.21 -4.98
N ILE A 103 2.31 11.30 -3.97
CA ILE A 103 1.16 12.21 -3.96
C ILE A 103 1.64 13.65 -4.09
N LEU A 104 2.61 14.07 -3.25
CA LEU A 104 3.15 15.43 -3.29
C LEU A 104 3.82 15.77 -4.63
N TYR A 105 4.61 14.84 -5.18
CA TYR A 105 5.31 14.99 -6.45
C TYR A 105 4.34 15.15 -7.63
N ASN A 106 3.30 14.31 -7.69
CA ASN A 106 2.35 14.29 -8.80
C ASN A 106 1.24 15.34 -8.68
N CYS A 107 1.07 15.99 -7.52
CA CYS A 107 -0.03 16.91 -7.29
C CYS A 107 0.27 18.32 -7.86
N PRO A 108 -0.51 18.81 -8.85
CA PRO A 108 -0.27 20.14 -9.43
C PRO A 108 -0.75 21.28 -8.50
N HIS A 109 -1.60 20.99 -7.52
CA HIS A 109 -2.28 21.97 -6.67
C HIS A 109 -1.45 22.32 -5.42
N VAL A 110 -0.96 23.56 -5.34
CA VAL A 110 -0.11 24.03 -4.21
C VAL A 110 -0.84 23.90 -2.89
N GLU A 111 -2.13 24.25 -2.85
CA GLU A 111 -2.96 24.17 -1.66
C GLU A 111 -3.07 22.73 -1.15
N VAL A 112 -3.23 21.75 -2.04
CA VAL A 112 -3.28 20.34 -1.66
C VAL A 112 -1.93 19.89 -1.14
N ARG A 113 -0.82 20.23 -1.83
CA ARG A 113 0.52 19.88 -1.36
C ARG A 113 0.79 20.45 0.04
N ARG A 114 0.38 21.68 0.32
CA ARG A 114 0.54 22.31 1.65
C ARG A 114 -0.28 21.61 2.74
N MET A 115 -1.51 21.17 2.41
CA MET A 115 -2.34 20.42 3.35
C MET A 115 -1.84 19.00 3.58
N TRP A 116 -1.24 18.37 2.57
CA TRP A 116 -0.79 16.97 2.61
C TRP A 116 0.64 16.81 3.17
N LEU A 117 1.48 17.85 3.07
CA LEU A 117 2.86 17.81 3.53
C LEU A 117 3.03 17.42 5.01
N PRO A 118 2.23 17.92 5.97
CA PRO A 118 2.33 17.49 7.37
C PRO A 118 2.20 15.98 7.52
N LYS A 119 1.22 15.36 6.83
CA LYS A 119 1.05 13.90 6.82
C LYS A 119 2.30 13.18 6.30
N ALA A 120 2.89 13.66 5.22
CA ALA A 120 4.11 13.06 4.67
C ALA A 120 5.29 13.13 5.65
N ILE A 121 5.38 14.21 6.43
CA ILE A 121 6.41 14.38 7.47
C ILE A 121 6.15 13.42 8.64
N GLU A 122 4.90 13.29 9.09
CA GLU A 122 4.53 12.37 10.18
C GLU A 122 4.93 10.91 9.88
N GLU A 123 4.69 10.43 8.66
CA GLU A 123 5.07 9.06 8.25
C GLU A 123 6.60 8.82 8.30
N GLU A 124 7.41 9.88 8.13
CA GLU A 124 8.88 9.87 8.12
C GLU A 124 9.50 10.25 9.47
N GLY A 125 8.67 10.62 10.44
CA GLY A 125 9.13 11.12 11.71
C GLY A 125 9.32 12.63 11.72
N GLU A 126 9.07 13.20 12.89
CA GLU A 126 9.10 14.63 13.14
C GLU A 126 10.31 15.04 14.00
N ASP A 127 11.18 14.09 14.34
CA ASP A 127 12.37 14.28 15.15
C ASP A 127 13.38 15.23 14.49
N LEU A 128 13.49 15.20 13.17
CA LEU A 128 14.33 16.12 12.40
C LEU A 128 13.77 17.56 12.31
N ILE A 129 12.52 17.79 12.73
CA ILE A 129 11.87 19.10 12.73
C ILE A 129 11.44 19.56 14.14
N GLY A 130 12.07 19.01 15.18
CA GLY A 130 11.97 19.52 16.55
C GLY A 130 10.85 18.89 17.39
N LYS A 131 10.27 17.76 16.96
CA LYS A 131 9.39 16.93 17.78
C LYS A 131 10.10 15.64 18.19
N SER A 132 9.39 14.67 18.74
CA SER A 132 9.97 13.41 19.26
C SER A 132 9.44 12.15 18.59
N HIS A 133 8.57 12.29 17.58
CA HIS A 133 8.02 11.15 16.86
C HIS A 133 9.01 10.64 15.82
N LYS A 134 9.24 9.33 15.81
CA LYS A 134 10.10 8.63 14.85
C LYS A 134 9.29 8.18 13.62
N PRO A 135 9.94 7.75 12.53
CA PRO A 135 9.21 7.25 11.35
C PRO A 135 8.22 6.12 11.69
N HIS A 136 7.07 6.09 11.00
CA HIS A 136 6.07 5.04 11.17
C HIS A 136 6.62 3.61 10.95
N PRO A 137 7.51 3.36 9.96
CA PRO A 137 8.19 2.07 9.85
C PRO A 137 9.00 1.68 11.09
N GLU A 138 9.55 2.64 11.85
CA GLU A 138 10.28 2.35 13.10
C GLU A 138 9.35 1.96 14.25
N TYR A 139 8.13 2.49 14.31
CA TYR A 139 7.11 2.03 15.25
C TYR A 139 6.64 0.61 14.89
N TRP A 140 6.56 0.26 13.60
CA TRP A 140 6.26 -1.12 13.21
C TRP A 140 7.39 -2.09 13.57
N LEU A 141 8.65 -1.67 13.47
CA LEU A 141 9.78 -2.45 13.97
C LEU A 141 9.72 -2.68 15.48
N ASP A 142 9.16 -1.76 16.27
CA ASP A 142 8.91 -2.03 17.70
C ASP A 142 7.93 -3.18 17.89
N VAL A 143 6.85 -3.24 17.10
CA VAL A 143 5.90 -4.36 17.12
C VAL A 143 6.65 -5.66 16.85
N CYS A 144 7.51 -5.67 15.83
CA CYS A 144 8.34 -6.83 15.48
C CYS A 144 9.26 -7.28 16.62
N VAL A 145 9.91 -6.33 17.30
CA VAL A 145 10.76 -6.60 18.49
C VAL A 145 9.92 -7.09 19.66
N GLY A 146 8.74 -6.51 19.90
CA GLY A 146 7.79 -6.98 20.92
C GLY A 146 7.29 -8.41 20.67
N LEU A 147 7.27 -8.84 19.40
CA LEU A 147 7.02 -10.22 19.00
C LEU A 147 8.26 -11.14 19.17
N GLY A 148 9.39 -10.61 19.62
CA GLY A 148 10.63 -11.33 19.88
C GLY A 148 11.50 -11.56 18.64
N MET A 149 11.38 -10.71 17.61
CA MET A 149 12.26 -10.74 16.44
C MET A 149 13.44 -9.79 16.62
N ASP A 150 14.55 -10.06 15.93
CA ASP A 150 15.65 -9.10 15.81
C ASP A 150 15.24 -7.95 14.87
N ARG A 151 15.50 -6.71 15.30
CA ARG A 151 15.11 -5.50 14.57
C ARG A 151 15.77 -5.42 13.20
N GLU A 152 17.08 -5.65 13.15
CA GLU A 152 17.87 -5.46 11.93
C GLU A 152 17.61 -6.59 10.93
N SER A 153 17.37 -7.80 11.41
CA SER A 153 16.88 -8.91 10.59
C SER A 153 15.57 -8.57 9.89
N VAL A 154 14.57 -8.02 10.59
CA VAL A 154 13.31 -7.62 9.96
C VAL A 154 13.51 -6.44 9.00
N ARG A 155 14.32 -5.45 9.38
CA ARG A 155 14.65 -4.29 8.54
C ARG A 155 15.17 -4.71 7.16
N HIS A 156 16.08 -5.67 7.14
CA HIS A 156 16.73 -6.17 5.93
C HIS A 156 16.03 -7.39 5.31
N SER A 157 14.90 -7.82 5.87
CA SER A 157 14.20 -8.99 5.35
C SER A 157 13.52 -8.73 4.01
N GLU A 158 13.58 -9.74 3.14
CA GLU A 158 12.78 -9.78 1.92
C GLU A 158 11.39 -10.35 2.22
N PRO A 159 10.31 -9.73 1.73
CA PRO A 159 8.95 -10.29 1.84
C PRO A 159 8.81 -11.56 1.00
N LEU A 160 7.75 -12.34 1.27
CA LEU A 160 7.28 -13.39 0.38
C LEU A 160 7.04 -12.83 -1.03
N TYR A 161 7.38 -13.58 -2.08
CA TYR A 161 7.23 -13.11 -3.45
C TYR A 161 5.81 -12.61 -3.79
N GLY A 162 4.78 -13.29 -3.28
CA GLY A 162 3.39 -12.87 -3.46
C GLY A 162 3.06 -11.58 -2.71
N VAL A 163 3.59 -11.39 -1.50
CA VAL A 163 3.48 -10.13 -0.75
C VAL A 163 4.17 -9.00 -1.50
N LYS A 164 5.40 -9.23 -1.98
CA LYS A 164 6.16 -8.28 -2.79
C LYS A 164 5.37 -7.85 -4.02
N PHE A 165 4.88 -8.83 -4.79
CA PHE A 165 4.13 -8.57 -6.01
C PHE A 165 2.85 -7.78 -5.73
N ALA A 166 2.10 -8.13 -4.68
CA ALA A 166 0.88 -7.44 -4.31
C ALA A 166 1.14 -5.98 -3.92
N VAL A 167 2.12 -5.74 -3.04
CA VAL A 167 2.48 -4.40 -2.56
C VAL A 167 3.08 -3.56 -3.69
N ASP A 168 4.01 -4.10 -4.48
CA ASP A 168 4.66 -3.36 -5.57
C ASP A 168 3.66 -3.03 -6.69
N SER A 169 2.74 -3.94 -7.02
CA SER A 169 1.70 -3.69 -8.02
C SER A 169 0.76 -2.57 -7.59
N PHE A 170 0.33 -2.60 -6.32
CA PHE A 170 -0.48 -1.53 -5.73
C PHE A 170 0.28 -0.20 -5.70
N ALA A 171 1.53 -0.20 -5.23
CA ALA A 171 2.37 0.99 -5.19
C ALA A 171 2.58 1.58 -6.59
N ASN A 172 2.85 0.77 -7.60
CA ASN A 172 2.98 1.25 -8.98
C ASN A 172 1.66 1.82 -9.52
N ALA A 173 0.53 1.17 -9.27
CA ALA A 173 -0.77 1.61 -9.76
C ALA A 173 -1.25 2.89 -9.08
N ALA A 174 -1.06 3.03 -7.76
CA ALA A 174 -1.58 4.14 -6.99
C ALA A 174 -0.60 5.31 -6.84
N PHE A 175 0.71 5.04 -6.74
CA PHE A 175 1.69 6.09 -6.39
C PHE A 175 2.25 6.76 -7.64
N LYS A 176 2.50 6.00 -8.71
CA LYS A 176 3.21 6.51 -9.90
C LYS A 176 2.31 7.13 -10.97
N THR A 177 0.99 7.00 -10.87
CA THR A 177 0.09 7.34 -11.98
C THR A 177 -0.79 8.56 -11.71
N SER A 178 -1.18 8.81 -10.44
CA SER A 178 -2.09 9.89 -10.09
C SER A 178 -2.02 10.24 -8.60
N TRP A 179 -1.82 11.53 -8.31
CA TRP A 179 -1.86 12.04 -6.94
C TRP A 179 -3.23 11.80 -6.28
N LEU A 180 -4.32 11.90 -7.04
CA LEU A 180 -5.68 11.74 -6.52
C LEU A 180 -5.98 10.27 -6.17
N LEU A 181 -5.45 9.32 -6.96
CA LEU A 181 -5.56 7.91 -6.63
C LEU A 181 -4.74 7.55 -5.39
N GLY A 182 -3.55 8.14 -5.24
CA GLY A 182 -2.76 8.04 -4.00
C GLY A 182 -3.53 8.56 -2.77
N VAL A 183 -4.24 9.68 -2.91
CA VAL A 183 -5.14 10.19 -1.87
C VAL A 183 -6.29 9.19 -1.62
N ALA A 184 -6.93 8.69 -2.67
CA ALA A 184 -8.06 7.75 -2.55
C ALA A 184 -7.72 6.52 -1.70
N VAL A 185 -6.52 5.97 -1.86
CA VAL A 185 -6.06 4.76 -1.17
C VAL A 185 -5.45 5.02 0.21
N SER A 186 -5.36 6.28 0.64
CA SER A 186 -4.74 6.64 1.91
C SER A 186 -5.58 6.21 3.12
N GLU A 187 -4.90 5.99 4.24
CA GLU A 187 -5.55 5.58 5.50
C GLU A 187 -6.52 6.67 6.01
N GLY A 188 -7.55 6.25 6.76
CA GLY A 188 -8.61 7.12 7.26
C GLY A 188 -9.38 6.50 8.44
N ASP A 189 -10.60 6.96 8.72
CA ASP A 189 -11.42 6.49 9.86
C ASP A 189 -11.59 4.96 9.94
N ASP A 190 -11.64 4.29 8.78
CA ASP A 190 -11.73 2.83 8.70
C ASP A 190 -10.46 2.15 9.22
N THR A 191 -9.30 2.75 8.94
CA THR A 191 -8.00 2.34 9.47
C THR A 191 -7.91 2.60 10.97
N ALA A 192 -8.31 3.78 11.44
CA ALA A 192 -8.32 4.10 12.87
C ALA A 192 -9.12 3.06 13.67
N LYS A 193 -10.34 2.74 13.22
CA LYS A 193 -11.18 1.70 13.84
C LYS A 193 -10.53 0.32 13.82
N ALA A 194 -9.85 -0.03 12.73
CA ALA A 194 -9.12 -1.29 12.64
C ALA A 194 -7.94 -1.33 13.62
N MET A 195 -7.20 -0.23 13.78
CA MET A 195 -6.07 -0.14 14.71
C MET A 195 -6.51 -0.22 16.16
N SER A 196 -7.60 0.46 16.56
CA SER A 196 -8.16 0.30 17.91
C SER A 196 -8.55 -1.15 18.19
N ARG A 197 -9.22 -1.81 17.23
CA ARG A 197 -9.62 -3.22 17.36
C ARG A 197 -8.42 -4.16 17.43
N ASP A 198 -7.36 -3.90 16.66
CA ASP A 198 -6.10 -4.65 16.72
C ASP A 198 -5.43 -4.51 18.08
N LEU A 199 -5.36 -3.28 18.60
CA LEU A 199 -4.80 -2.99 19.93
C LEU A 199 -5.55 -3.75 21.03
N ASP A 200 -6.88 -3.75 20.99
CA ASP A 200 -7.72 -4.51 21.94
C ASP A 200 -7.48 -6.02 21.81
N THR A 201 -7.31 -6.50 20.57
CA THR A 201 -7.00 -7.92 20.30
C THR A 201 -5.66 -8.32 20.94
N PHE A 202 -4.61 -7.52 20.74
CA PHE A 202 -3.30 -7.73 21.38
C PHE A 202 -3.41 -7.75 22.90
N ARG A 203 -4.04 -6.75 23.49
CA ARG A 203 -4.20 -6.64 24.95
C ARG A 203 -5.04 -7.76 25.56
N LYS A 204 -6.00 -8.30 24.81
CA LYS A 204 -6.86 -9.39 25.27
C LYS A 204 -6.17 -10.75 25.15
N HIS A 205 -5.57 -11.04 23.99
CA HIS A 205 -5.16 -12.40 23.62
C HIS A 205 -3.65 -12.62 23.62
N TYR A 206 -2.85 -11.60 23.33
CA TYR A 206 -1.39 -11.70 23.17
C TYR A 206 -0.66 -10.86 24.22
N LYS A 207 -1.05 -11.03 25.50
CA LYS A 207 -0.58 -10.24 26.66
C LYS A 207 0.93 -10.28 26.92
N TRP A 208 1.63 -11.21 26.29
CA TRP A 208 3.08 -11.34 26.36
C TRP A 208 3.80 -10.32 25.46
N VAL A 209 3.08 -9.65 24.55
CA VAL A 209 3.61 -8.53 23.76
C VAL A 209 3.63 -7.27 24.64
N PRO A 210 4.80 -6.62 24.81
CA PRO A 210 4.89 -5.37 25.57
C PRO A 210 3.98 -4.27 25.02
N ASP A 211 3.31 -3.51 25.89
CA ASP A 211 2.35 -2.47 25.46
C ASP A 211 3.03 -1.27 24.78
N ASP A 212 4.30 -0.99 25.11
CA ASP A 212 5.14 0.01 24.45
C ASP A 212 5.47 -0.37 23.00
N ALA A 213 5.63 -1.67 22.71
CA ALA A 213 5.78 -2.17 21.34
C ALA A 213 4.55 -1.91 20.45
N LEU A 214 3.38 -1.66 21.05
CA LEU A 214 2.11 -1.42 20.34
C LEU A 214 1.84 0.06 20.04
N THR A 215 2.84 0.94 20.19
CA THR A 215 2.70 2.39 19.94
C THR A 215 2.22 2.72 18.53
N PHE A 216 2.59 1.91 17.52
CA PHE A 216 2.06 2.04 16.15
C PHE A 216 0.52 2.05 16.13
N TYR A 217 -0.13 1.12 16.83
CA TYR A 217 -1.60 1.04 16.86
C TYR A 217 -2.23 2.19 17.62
N LYS A 218 -1.60 2.64 18.71
CA LYS A 218 -2.09 3.76 19.51
C LYS A 218 -2.09 5.04 18.68
N LEU A 219 -0.99 5.32 17.98
CA LEU A 219 -0.84 6.49 17.13
C LEU A 219 -1.91 6.50 16.03
N HIS A 220 -2.00 5.42 15.24
CA HIS A 220 -2.94 5.34 14.12
C HIS A 220 -4.41 5.24 14.53
N ALA A 221 -4.73 4.85 15.76
CA ALA A 221 -6.11 4.92 16.27
C ALA A 221 -6.64 6.37 16.37
N ASP A 222 -5.73 7.33 16.53
CA ASP A 222 -6.06 8.75 16.67
C ASP A 222 -5.81 9.52 15.36
N VAL A 223 -4.58 9.50 14.83
CA VAL A 223 -4.19 10.38 13.70
C VAL A 223 -4.94 10.07 12.40
N ASP A 224 -5.34 8.82 12.19
CA ASP A 224 -6.03 8.44 10.95
C ASP A 224 -7.47 8.98 10.87
N VAL A 225 -8.05 9.46 11.97
CA VAL A 225 -9.34 10.17 11.94
C VAL A 225 -9.19 11.52 11.22
N GLU A 226 -8.14 12.27 11.54
CA GLU A 226 -7.86 13.56 10.90
C GLU A 226 -7.47 13.37 9.43
N HIS A 227 -6.64 12.36 9.14
CA HIS A 227 -6.32 11.96 7.77
C HIS A 227 -7.57 11.60 6.95
N GLY A 228 -8.53 10.92 7.58
CA GLY A 228 -9.80 10.56 6.95
C GLY A 228 -10.65 11.76 6.54
N VAL A 229 -10.62 12.84 7.33
CA VAL A 229 -11.29 14.11 6.98
C VAL A 229 -10.62 14.74 5.77
N LEU A 230 -9.29 14.91 5.79
CA LEU A 230 -8.53 15.50 4.70
C LEU A 230 -8.71 14.72 3.38
N ARG A 231 -8.68 13.39 3.45
CA ARG A 231 -8.93 12.50 2.30
C ARG A 231 -10.29 12.78 1.67
N LYS A 232 -11.35 12.85 2.48
CA LYS A 232 -12.71 13.11 2.00
C LYS A 232 -12.83 14.48 1.35
N GLU A 233 -12.26 15.52 1.96
CA GLU A 233 -12.32 16.88 1.41
C GLU A 233 -11.64 17.00 0.06
N ILE A 234 -10.46 16.41 -0.10
CA ILE A 234 -9.74 16.38 -1.38
C ILE A 234 -10.54 15.58 -2.41
N LEU A 235 -11.01 14.37 -2.06
CA LEU A 235 -11.81 13.55 -2.97
C LEU A 235 -13.08 14.27 -3.44
N LYS A 236 -13.81 14.94 -2.54
CA LYS A 236 -15.00 15.74 -2.89
C LYS A 236 -14.69 16.85 -3.89
N LYS A 237 -13.53 17.51 -3.75
CA LYS A 237 -13.17 18.65 -4.58
C LYS A 237 -12.61 18.25 -5.94
N TYR A 238 -11.82 17.18 -6.01
CA TYR A 238 -11.00 16.87 -7.19
C TYR A 238 -11.41 15.61 -7.96
N ALA A 239 -12.28 14.74 -7.42
CA ALA A 239 -12.91 13.68 -8.21
C ALA A 239 -14.15 14.24 -8.93
N ASP A 240 -13.90 15.16 -9.87
CA ASP A 240 -14.92 16.01 -10.48
C ASP A 240 -15.41 15.53 -11.86
N THR A 241 -14.99 14.36 -12.29
CA THR A 241 -15.55 13.65 -13.45
C THR A 241 -16.02 12.26 -13.05
N LYS A 242 -16.93 11.68 -13.84
CA LYS A 242 -17.37 10.31 -13.65
C LYS A 242 -16.18 9.35 -13.66
N GLU A 243 -15.26 9.55 -14.59
CA GLU A 243 -14.08 8.70 -14.80
C GLU A 243 -13.11 8.80 -13.63
N LEU A 244 -12.93 10.00 -13.05
CA LEU A 244 -12.10 10.17 -11.85
C LEU A 244 -12.75 9.54 -10.62
N GLN A 245 -14.08 9.62 -10.50
CA GLN A 245 -14.82 8.98 -9.41
C GLN A 245 -14.69 7.46 -9.48
N GLU A 246 -14.91 6.87 -10.66
CA GLU A 246 -14.71 5.43 -10.92
C GLU A 246 -13.27 5.02 -10.62
N ALA A 247 -12.27 5.76 -11.11
CA ALA A 247 -10.87 5.45 -10.89
C ALA A 247 -10.48 5.50 -9.40
N CYS A 248 -11.02 6.44 -8.63
CA CYS A 248 -10.78 6.50 -7.17
C CYS A 248 -11.35 5.27 -6.47
N ILE A 249 -12.57 4.86 -6.82
CA ILE A 249 -13.22 3.67 -6.24
C ILE A 249 -12.43 2.42 -6.60
N GLU A 250 -12.04 2.27 -7.87
CA GLU A 250 -11.20 1.17 -8.35
C GLU A 250 -9.85 1.10 -7.62
N ALA A 251 -9.20 2.23 -7.40
CA ALA A 251 -7.93 2.27 -6.66
C ALA A 251 -8.12 1.76 -5.22
N GLN A 252 -9.22 2.11 -4.55
CA GLN A 252 -9.53 1.63 -3.22
C GLN A 252 -9.87 0.14 -3.19
N LEU A 253 -10.61 -0.37 -4.18
CA LEU A 253 -10.87 -1.80 -4.32
C LEU A 253 -9.57 -2.58 -4.62
N MET A 254 -8.68 -2.03 -5.44
CA MET A 254 -7.35 -2.59 -5.67
C MET A 254 -6.52 -2.67 -4.38
N LYS A 255 -6.59 -1.66 -3.51
CA LYS A 255 -5.96 -1.70 -2.17
C LYS A 255 -6.49 -2.87 -1.35
N ASN A 256 -7.80 -3.10 -1.34
CA ASN A 256 -8.40 -4.22 -0.62
C ASN A 256 -7.94 -5.57 -1.18
N ASN A 257 -7.91 -5.71 -2.51
CA ASN A 257 -7.41 -6.91 -3.18
C ASN A 257 -5.92 -7.18 -2.85
N MET A 258 -5.09 -6.14 -2.81
CA MET A 258 -3.69 -6.25 -2.37
C MET A 258 -3.60 -6.75 -0.92
N ARG A 259 -4.38 -6.17 0.01
CA ARG A 259 -4.42 -6.62 1.42
C ARG A 259 -4.87 -8.08 1.53
N ARG A 260 -5.84 -8.50 0.71
CA ARG A 260 -6.31 -9.88 0.67
C ARG A 260 -5.21 -10.84 0.17
N ALA A 261 -4.55 -10.50 -0.93
CA ALA A 261 -3.45 -11.29 -1.49
C ALA A 261 -2.28 -11.43 -0.50
N MET A 262 -1.96 -10.34 0.23
CA MET A 262 -0.99 -10.42 1.34
C MET A 262 -1.43 -11.43 2.40
N ALA A 263 -2.69 -11.36 2.84
CA ALA A 263 -3.22 -12.26 3.85
C ALA A 263 -3.23 -13.73 3.40
N ASP A 264 -3.57 -14.00 2.13
CA ASP A 264 -3.51 -15.34 1.52
C ASP A 264 -2.07 -15.88 1.59
N CYS A 265 -1.09 -15.08 1.16
CA CYS A 265 0.33 -15.46 1.18
C CYS A 265 0.83 -15.75 2.62
N ILE A 266 0.51 -14.87 3.56
CA ILE A 266 0.91 -15.02 4.97
C ILE A 266 0.29 -16.27 5.58
N TYR A 267 -1.00 -16.52 5.32
CA TYR A 267 -1.69 -17.68 5.85
C TYR A 267 -1.14 -18.98 5.28
N MET A 268 -0.92 -19.03 3.96
CA MET A 268 -0.33 -20.20 3.33
C MET A 268 1.06 -20.51 3.88
N ALA A 269 1.95 -19.51 3.97
CA ALA A 269 3.31 -19.71 4.44
C ALA A 269 3.37 -20.09 5.93
N TYR A 270 2.75 -19.30 6.81
CA TYR A 270 2.98 -19.41 8.25
C TYR A 270 1.96 -20.27 8.98
N VAL A 271 0.74 -20.44 8.44
CA VAL A 271 -0.30 -21.25 9.08
C VAL A 271 -0.40 -22.64 8.44
N VAL A 272 -0.52 -22.70 7.11
CA VAL A 272 -0.71 -23.99 6.41
C VAL A 272 0.60 -24.76 6.28
N GLN A 273 1.67 -24.11 5.82
CA GLN A 273 2.98 -24.73 5.62
C GLN A 273 3.84 -24.72 6.89
N GLY A 274 3.51 -23.88 7.87
CA GLY A 274 4.25 -23.79 9.14
C GLY A 274 5.67 -23.26 8.97
N GLN A 275 5.92 -22.44 7.95
CA GLN A 275 7.19 -21.74 7.79
C GLN A 275 7.50 -20.90 9.04
N LYS A 276 8.78 -20.73 9.37
CA LYS A 276 9.23 -19.86 10.46
C LYS A 276 9.98 -18.66 9.88
N VAL A 277 10.03 -17.57 10.62
CA VAL A 277 10.90 -16.45 10.28
C VAL A 277 12.34 -16.88 10.57
N ASP A 278 13.16 -17.00 9.53
CA ASP A 278 14.56 -17.39 9.68
C ASP A 278 15.33 -16.31 10.42
N ALA A 279 15.90 -16.66 11.58
CA ALA A 279 16.71 -15.75 12.40
C ALA A 279 18.05 -15.38 11.74
N THR A 280 18.41 -16.01 10.61
CA THR A 280 19.78 -16.02 10.06
C THR A 280 19.95 -15.40 8.68
N SER A 281 18.89 -14.84 8.05
CA SER A 281 19.04 -14.22 6.72
C SER A 281 19.70 -12.84 6.72
N ALA A 282 20.12 -12.32 7.88
CA ALA A 282 20.74 -11.00 8.05
C ALA A 282 22.23 -10.92 7.64
N ALA A 283 22.81 -11.95 7.03
CA ALA A 283 24.21 -11.95 6.61
C ALA A 283 24.43 -12.70 5.29
N ALA A 284 24.07 -12.08 4.17
CA ALA A 284 24.58 -12.42 2.85
C ALA A 284 24.71 -11.15 2.00
#